data_AF-A0A060Z7J4-F1
#
_entry.id   AF-A0A060Z7J4-F1
#
_cell.length_a   1.000
_cell.length_b   1.000
_cell.length_c   1.000
_cell.angle_alpha   90.00
_cell.angle_beta   90.00
_cell.angle_gamma   90.00
#
_symmetry.space_group_name_H-M   'P 1'
#
loop_
_entity.id
_entity.type
_entity.pdbx_description
1 polymer ?
#
loop_
_entity_poly.entity_id
_entity_poly.type
_entity_poly.pdbx_seq_one_letter_code
_entity_poly.pdbx_strand_id
1 'polypeptide(L)'
;MSSNDLYSVDQDLLKDYIKRQIEYYFSLDNLERDFFLRRKMDQEGFLSLGLVASFHRVQALTTDVNLIIESLKGSKEVEIIEMKIRRKVEPEKWPLPGLSMGPDHNQVDLTQLIHCPEFVPRQTPAEQTGKSSYTRCRTDTQ
;
A
#
# COMPACT_ATOMS: atom_id res chain seq x y z
N MET A 1 9.65 46.33 -5.57
CA MET A 1 8.82 45.24 -5.03
C MET A 1 8.54 45.58 -3.59
N SER A 2 7.26 45.60 -3.19
CA SER A 2 6.89 45.87 -1.80
C SER A 2 7.19 44.62 -0.97
N SER A 3 7.53 44.76 0.31
CA SER A 3 7.80 43.62 1.19
C SER A 3 6.63 42.62 1.21
N ASN A 4 5.39 43.07 1.01
CA ASN A 4 4.21 42.21 0.90
C ASN A 4 4.26 41.24 -0.29
N ASP A 5 4.87 41.63 -1.42
CA ASP A 5 4.95 40.78 -2.61
C ASP A 5 5.89 39.59 -2.37
N LEU A 6 6.96 39.79 -1.58
CA LEU A 6 7.93 38.74 -1.26
C LEU A 6 7.33 37.66 -0.35
N TYR A 7 6.56 38.07 0.66
CA TYR A 7 5.90 37.12 1.59
C TYR A 7 4.81 36.28 0.91
N SER A 8 4.13 36.82 -0.10
CA SER A 8 3.15 36.04 -0.88
C SER A 8 3.82 34.93 -1.67
N VAL A 9 4.96 35.23 -2.31
CA VAL A 9 5.72 34.27 -3.13
C VAL A 9 6.19 33.08 -2.29
N ASP A 10 6.69 33.32 -1.08
CA ASP A 10 7.11 32.24 -0.17
C ASP A 10 5.92 31.36 0.24
N GLN A 11 4.75 31.95 0.45
CA GLN A 11 3.53 31.19 0.78
C GLN A 11 3.06 30.34 -0.41
N ASP A 12 3.05 30.90 -1.62
CA ASP A 12 2.66 30.18 -2.84
C ASP A 12 3.63 29.03 -3.13
N LEU A 13 4.93 29.28 -2.95
CA LEU A 13 5.97 28.25 -3.11
C LEU A 13 5.81 27.11 -2.09
N LEU A 14 5.49 27.44 -0.84
CA LEU A 14 5.20 26.43 0.20
C LEU A 14 3.98 25.59 -0.17
N LYS A 15 2.89 26.22 -0.61
CA LYS A 15 1.67 25.54 -1.08
C LYS A 15 1.99 24.59 -2.24
N ASP A 16 2.80 25.04 -3.18
CA ASP A 16 3.28 24.23 -4.30
C ASP A 16 4.11 23.02 -3.86
N TYR A 17 5.00 23.18 -2.88
CA TYR A 17 5.76 22.07 -2.34
C TYR A 17 4.87 21.03 -1.66
N ILE A 18 3.92 21.47 -0.83
CA ILE A 18 2.95 20.59 -0.16
C ILE A 18 2.15 19.81 -1.19
N LYS A 19 1.61 20.50 -2.19
CA LYS A 19 0.86 19.90 -3.30
C LYS A 19 1.66 18.80 -3.99
N ARG A 20 2.90 19.09 -4.39
CA ARG A 20 3.78 18.11 -5.07
C ARG A 20 4.09 16.89 -4.19
N GLN A 21 4.28 17.06 -2.88
CA GLN A 21 4.49 15.93 -1.97
C GLN A 21 3.27 15.00 -1.97
N ILE A 22 2.08 15.57 -1.87
CA ILE A 22 0.84 14.78 -1.80
C ILE A 22 0.54 14.14 -3.15
N GLU A 23 0.68 14.86 -4.26
CA GLU A 23 0.52 14.30 -5.61
C GLU A 23 1.49 13.14 -5.86
N TYR A 24 2.70 13.18 -5.32
CA TYR A 24 3.64 12.06 -5.40
C TYR A 24 3.13 10.82 -4.65
N TYR A 25 2.61 10.96 -3.42
CA TYR A 25 2.05 9.82 -2.68
C TYR A 25 0.87 9.17 -3.42
N PHE A 26 0.05 9.96 -4.12
CA PHE A 26 -1.08 9.49 -4.90
C PHE A 26 -0.78 9.23 -6.39
N SER A 27 0.50 9.30 -6.79
CA SER A 27 0.91 8.98 -8.16
C SER A 27 0.67 7.51 -8.50
N LEU A 28 0.55 7.18 -9.79
CA LEU A 28 0.41 5.78 -10.25
C LEU A 28 1.56 4.92 -9.72
N ASP A 29 2.79 5.36 -9.97
CA ASP A 29 3.99 4.61 -9.63
C ASP A 29 4.15 4.36 -8.13
N ASN A 30 3.75 5.33 -7.29
CA ASN A 30 3.79 5.14 -5.85
C ASN A 30 2.69 4.17 -5.40
N LEU A 31 1.45 4.40 -5.82
CA LEU A 31 0.32 3.58 -5.38
C LEU A 31 0.48 2.11 -5.79
N GLU A 32 1.05 1.81 -6.96
CA GLU A 32 1.31 0.42 -7.37
C GLU A 32 2.18 -0.35 -6.37
N ARG A 33 3.11 0.34 -5.70
CA ARG A 33 4.13 -0.26 -4.81
C ARG A 33 3.85 -0.05 -3.33
N ASP A 34 3.12 1.00 -2.98
CA ASP A 34 2.88 1.41 -1.60
C ASP A 34 1.65 0.71 -0.99
N PHE A 35 1.89 -0.47 -0.43
CA PHE A 35 0.86 -1.25 0.26
C PHE A 35 0.34 -0.57 1.53
N PHE A 36 1.14 0.29 2.18
CA PHE A 36 0.69 0.99 3.38
C PHE A 36 -0.43 1.95 3.03
N LEU A 37 -0.23 2.75 1.98
CA LEU A 37 -1.22 3.71 1.53
C LEU A 37 -2.50 3.00 1.07
N ARG A 38 -2.36 1.93 0.28
CA ARG A 38 -3.48 1.13 -0.22
C ARG A 38 -4.26 0.39 0.86
N ARG A 39 -3.59 -0.06 1.94
CA ARG A 39 -4.24 -0.73 3.08
C ARG A 39 -5.01 0.26 3.96
N LYS A 40 -4.61 1.53 3.97
CA LYS A 40 -5.29 2.57 4.74
C LYS A 40 -6.49 3.17 4.00
N MET A 41 -6.63 2.90 2.70
CA MET A 41 -7.75 3.40 1.91
C MET A 41 -9.06 2.69 2.25
N ASP A 42 -10.13 3.47 2.32
CA ASP A 42 -11.51 2.96 2.35
C ASP A 42 -11.88 2.32 0.99
N GLN A 43 -13.00 1.60 0.91
CA GLN A 43 -13.46 0.95 -0.34
C GLN A 43 -13.62 1.95 -1.50
N GLU A 44 -13.96 3.19 -1.19
CA GLU A 44 -14.10 4.30 -2.16
C GLU A 44 -12.78 5.04 -2.45
N GLY A 45 -11.64 4.55 -1.95
CA GLY A 45 -10.31 5.14 -2.17
C GLY A 45 -9.97 6.34 -1.27
N PHE A 46 -10.75 6.58 -0.21
CA PHE A 46 -10.52 7.70 0.70
C PHE A 46 -9.47 7.41 1.78
N LEU A 47 -8.74 8.46 2.15
CA LEU A 47 -7.86 8.54 3.31
C LEU A 47 -8.25 9.75 4.15
N SER A 48 -8.00 9.70 5.46
CA SER A 48 -8.21 10.88 6.32
C SER A 48 -7.13 11.94 6.07
N LEU A 49 -7.49 13.22 6.08
CA LEU A 49 -6.50 14.30 5.99
C LEU A 49 -5.50 14.27 7.15
N GLY A 50 -5.93 13.84 8.34
CA GLY A 50 -5.04 13.65 9.48
C GLY A 50 -3.94 12.61 9.22
N LEU A 51 -4.24 11.53 8.49
CA LEU A 51 -3.23 10.56 8.09
C LEU A 51 -2.23 11.18 7.10
N VAL A 52 -2.70 11.91 6.10
CA VAL A 52 -1.80 12.58 5.13
C VAL A 52 -0.94 13.64 5.81
N ALA A 53 -1.50 14.41 6.74
CA ALA A 53 -0.77 15.36 7.58
C ALA A 53 0.27 14.67 8.48
N SER A 54 0.21 13.36 8.68
CA SER A 54 1.19 12.59 9.45
C SER A 54 2.37 12.07 8.63
N PHE A 55 2.34 12.19 7.30
CA PHE A 55 3.44 11.71 6.46
C PHE A 55 4.69 12.56 6.65
N HIS A 56 5.85 11.92 6.85
CA HIS A 56 7.10 12.60 7.17
C HIS A 56 7.44 13.77 6.24
N ARG A 57 7.24 13.61 4.92
CA ARG A 57 7.54 14.66 3.93
C ARG A 57 6.54 15.81 3.96
N VAL A 58 5.29 15.56 4.37
CA VAL A 58 4.26 16.59 4.54
C VAL A 58 4.47 17.32 5.87
N GLN A 59 4.71 16.58 6.96
CA GLN A 59 5.02 17.12 8.29
C GLN A 59 6.22 18.06 8.29
N ALA A 60 7.25 17.74 7.49
CA ALA A 60 8.43 18.58 7.33
C ALA A 60 8.11 19.95 6.69
N LEU A 61 6.99 20.07 5.97
CA LEU A 61 6.55 21.31 5.34
C LEU A 61 5.48 22.04 6.18
N THR A 62 4.53 21.29 6.75
CA THR A 62 3.45 21.86 7.56
C THR A 62 2.77 20.80 8.43
N THR A 63 2.18 21.24 9.54
CA THR A 63 1.23 20.47 10.35
C THR A 63 -0.20 21.02 10.29
N ASP A 64 -0.41 22.13 9.57
CA ASP A 64 -1.72 22.76 9.46
C ASP A 64 -2.55 22.13 8.34
N VAL A 65 -3.67 21.52 8.71
CA VAL A 65 -4.61 20.87 7.80
C VAL A 65 -5.27 21.89 6.86
N ASN A 66 -5.52 23.12 7.32
CA ASN A 66 -6.11 24.16 6.46
C ASN A 66 -5.16 24.50 5.32
N LEU A 67 -3.87 24.66 5.63
CA LEU A 67 -2.85 24.91 4.61
C LEU A 67 -2.75 23.76 3.61
N ILE A 68 -2.88 22.51 4.06
CA ILE A 68 -2.91 21.34 3.16
C ILE A 68 -4.13 21.42 2.22
N ILE A 69 -5.32 21.71 2.76
CA ILE A 69 -6.54 21.84 1.95
C ILE A 69 -6.39 22.96 0.92
N GLU A 70 -5.87 24.11 1.34
CA GLU A 70 -5.61 25.25 0.46
C GLU A 70 -4.63 24.90 -0.66
N SER A 71 -3.53 24.22 -0.32
CA SER A 71 -2.49 23.81 -1.27
C SER A 71 -3.00 22.85 -2.34
N LEU A 72 -4.00 22.03 -1.98
CA LEU A 72 -4.58 21.02 -2.86
C LEU A 72 -5.73 21.56 -3.73
N LYS A 73 -6.16 22.81 -3.53
CA LYS A 73 -7.14 23.46 -4.42
C LYS A 73 -6.58 23.44 -5.85
N GLY A 74 -7.28 22.77 -6.77
CA GLY A 74 -6.85 22.64 -8.17
C GLY A 74 -5.73 21.61 -8.41
N SER A 75 -5.52 20.64 -7.53
CA SER A 75 -4.73 19.45 -7.86
C SER A 75 -5.39 18.63 -8.98
N LYS A 76 -4.58 18.00 -9.84
CA LYS A 76 -5.06 17.13 -10.92
C LYS A 76 -5.17 15.66 -10.50
N GLU A 77 -4.34 15.24 -9.54
CA GLU A 77 -4.27 13.85 -9.09
C GLU A 77 -5.24 13.54 -7.95
N VAL A 78 -5.51 14.52 -7.07
CA VAL A 78 -6.28 14.31 -5.84
C VAL A 78 -7.45 15.27 -5.69
N GLU A 79 -8.46 14.84 -4.95
CA GLU A 79 -9.59 15.65 -4.51
C GLU A 79 -9.88 15.47 -3.02
N ILE A 80 -10.48 16.49 -2.42
CA ILE A 80 -10.85 16.51 -0.99
C ILE A 80 -12.37 16.59 -0.89
N ILE A 81 -12.95 15.67 -0.12
CA ILE A 81 -14.38 15.60 0.17
C ILE A 81 -14.51 15.34 1.68
N GLU A 82 -15.26 16.18 2.38
CA GLU A 82 -15.58 16.00 3.82
C GLU A 82 -14.37 15.69 4.72
N MET A 83 -13.27 16.44 4.56
CA MET A 83 -11.99 16.23 5.28
C MET A 83 -11.29 14.88 5.02
N LYS A 84 -11.72 14.18 3.98
CA LYS A 84 -11.03 13.03 3.40
C LYS A 84 -10.43 13.40 2.06
N ILE A 85 -9.39 12.68 1.68
CA ILE A 85 -8.66 12.85 0.43
C ILE A 85 -8.65 11.54 -0.33
N ARG A 86 -8.90 11.60 -1.62
CA ARG A 86 -8.80 10.44 -2.52
C ARG A 86 -8.17 10.84 -3.85
N ARG A 87 -7.77 9.82 -4.61
CA ARG A 87 -7.33 10.01 -5.99
C ARG A 87 -8.53 10.33 -6.89
N LYS A 88 -8.33 11.22 -7.88
CA LYS A 88 -9.35 11.55 -8.88
C LYS A 88 -9.58 10.46 -9.93
N VAL A 89 -8.51 9.76 -10.32
CA VAL A 89 -8.54 8.74 -11.38
C VAL A 89 -8.62 7.35 -10.76
N GLU A 90 -9.66 6.59 -11.12
CA GLU A 90 -9.89 5.21 -10.66
C GLU A 90 -9.71 5.02 -9.14
N PRO A 91 -10.39 5.79 -8.26
CA PRO A 91 -10.17 5.72 -6.81
C PRO A 91 -10.42 4.32 -6.23
N GLU A 92 -11.38 3.57 -6.76
CA GLU A 92 -11.80 2.25 -6.26
C GLU A 92 -10.80 1.12 -6.60
N LYS A 93 -9.82 1.37 -7.47
CA LYS A 93 -8.82 0.39 -7.90
C LYS A 93 -7.69 0.20 -6.88
N TRP A 94 -7.37 1.25 -6.14
CA TRP A 94 -6.20 1.30 -5.26
C TRP A 94 -6.38 0.59 -3.91
N PRO A 95 -7.55 0.67 -3.24
CA PRO A 95 -7.82 -0.08 -2.03
C PRO A 95 -7.50 -1.57 -2.23
N LEU A 96 -6.87 -2.18 -1.24
CA LEU A 96 -6.60 -3.62 -1.29
C LEU A 96 -7.88 -4.39 -0.94
N PRO A 97 -8.45 -5.20 -1.87
CA PRO A 97 -9.55 -6.08 -1.55
C PRO A 97 -9.02 -7.17 -0.61
N GLY A 98 -9.57 -7.29 0.59
CA GLY A 98 -9.39 -8.50 1.41
C GLY A 98 -8.66 -8.38 2.74
N LEU A 99 -8.43 -7.18 3.30
CA LEU A 99 -8.04 -7.04 4.71
C LEU A 99 -8.76 -5.85 5.36
N SER A 100 -10.09 -5.83 5.31
CA SER A 100 -10.88 -4.98 6.22
C SER A 100 -10.70 -5.52 7.64
N MET A 101 -9.51 -5.33 8.20
CA MET A 101 -9.21 -5.47 9.61
C MET A 101 -9.96 -4.36 10.34
N GLY A 102 -11.26 -4.59 10.54
CA GLY A 102 -11.96 -4.03 11.68
C GLY A 102 -11.17 -4.32 12.96
N PRO A 103 -11.38 -3.55 14.04
CA PRO A 103 -10.50 -3.50 15.20
C PRO A 103 -10.39 -4.81 16.03
N ASP A 104 -10.81 -5.97 15.52
CA ASP A 104 -11.00 -7.19 16.33
C ASP A 104 -10.70 -8.55 15.66
N HIS A 105 -9.85 -8.65 14.62
CA HIS A 105 -9.53 -10.00 14.09
C HIS A 105 -8.06 -10.26 13.80
N ASN A 106 -7.37 -10.88 14.75
CA ASN A 106 -6.09 -11.54 14.49
C ASN A 106 -6.28 -12.92 13.83
N GLN A 107 -7.24 -13.08 12.92
CA GLN A 107 -7.55 -14.38 12.32
C GLN A 107 -7.59 -14.28 10.81
N VAL A 108 -6.43 -14.52 10.20
CA VAL A 108 -6.38 -15.08 8.86
C VAL A 108 -7.19 -16.38 8.88
N ASP A 109 -8.38 -16.36 8.30
CA ASP A 109 -9.17 -17.58 8.18
C ASP A 109 -8.56 -18.45 7.06
N LEU A 110 -7.62 -19.29 7.47
CA LEU A 110 -6.93 -20.24 6.60
C LEU A 110 -7.84 -21.38 6.12
N THR A 111 -9.12 -21.43 6.52
CA THR A 111 -10.04 -22.49 6.07
C THR A 111 -10.25 -22.50 4.55
N GLN A 112 -10.05 -21.38 3.86
CA GLN A 112 -10.15 -21.34 2.39
C GLN A 112 -8.88 -21.78 1.64
N LEU A 113 -7.75 -22.01 2.34
CA LEU A 113 -6.57 -22.65 1.76
C LEU A 113 -6.59 -24.19 1.87
N ILE A 114 -7.60 -24.77 2.53
CA ILE A 114 -7.74 -26.22 2.70
C ILE A 114 -8.39 -26.85 1.47
N HIS A 115 -7.82 -26.61 0.29
CA HIS A 115 -8.10 -27.46 -0.87
C HIS A 115 -6.81 -27.92 -1.55
N CYS A 116 -5.73 -28.03 -0.78
CA CYS A 116 -4.64 -28.91 -1.14
C CYS A 116 -5.13 -30.36 -0.98
N PRO A 117 -4.96 -31.24 -2.00
CA PRO A 117 -5.15 -32.66 -1.77
C PRO A 117 -4.24 -33.07 -0.61
N GLU A 118 -4.82 -33.78 0.35
CA GLU A 118 -4.16 -34.30 1.54
C GLU A 118 -2.78 -34.87 1.18
N PHE A 119 -1.70 -34.32 1.75
CA PHE A 119 -0.37 -34.90 1.61
C PHE A 119 -0.37 -36.22 2.37
N VAL A 120 -0.68 -37.32 1.68
CA VAL A 120 -0.60 -38.66 2.23
C VAL A 120 0.88 -38.98 2.49
N PRO A 121 1.35 -39.11 3.74
CA PRO A 121 2.69 -39.59 4.01
C PRO A 121 2.77 -41.02 3.47
N ARG A 122 3.66 -41.25 2.50
CA ARG A 122 3.94 -42.57 1.93
C ARG A 122 4.15 -43.55 3.08
N GLN A 123 3.19 -44.46 3.28
CA GLN A 123 3.34 -45.58 4.19
C GLN A 123 4.64 -46.31 3.82
N THR A 124 5.47 -46.57 4.83
CA THR A 124 6.68 -47.39 4.70
C THR A 124 6.34 -48.67 3.93
N PRO A 125 7.04 -49.00 2.83
CA PRO A 125 6.69 -50.17 2.03
C PRO A 125 6.87 -51.43 2.86
N ALA A 126 5.77 -52.15 3.10
CA ALA A 126 5.84 -53.54 3.52
C ALA A 126 6.41 -54.36 2.34
N GLU A 127 7.54 -54.98 2.63
CA GLU A 127 8.36 -55.82 1.77
C GLU A 127 7.59 -57.02 1.19
N GLN A 128 7.37 -57.05 -0.13
CA GLN A 128 7.13 -58.29 -0.87
C GLN A 128 7.81 -58.25 -2.25
N THR A 129 9.01 -58.85 -2.29
CA THR A 129 9.56 -59.72 -3.34
C THR A 129 9.25 -59.40 -4.80
N GLY A 130 10.31 -59.02 -5.52
CA GLY A 130 10.62 -59.65 -6.80
C GLY A 130 10.92 -58.72 -7.98
N LYS A 131 12.13 -58.93 -8.53
CA LYS A 131 12.58 -58.65 -9.91
C LYS A 131 13.29 -57.31 -10.15
N SER A 132 14.59 -57.34 -9.84
CA SER A 132 15.72 -57.01 -10.73
C SER A 132 15.48 -55.95 -11.81
N SER A 133 16.24 -54.84 -11.78
CA SER A 133 17.49 -54.71 -12.55
C SER A 133 18.07 -53.29 -12.55
N TYR A 134 19.40 -53.23 -12.39
CA TYR A 134 20.36 -52.27 -12.98
C TYR A 134 20.65 -50.89 -12.33
N THR A 135 21.73 -50.91 -11.54
CA THR A 135 22.97 -50.06 -11.59
C THR A 135 22.94 -48.55 -11.34
N ARG A 136 23.27 -48.25 -10.07
CA ARG A 136 24.33 -47.36 -9.55
C ARG A 136 25.33 -46.72 -10.55
N CYS A 137 25.54 -45.41 -10.36
CA CYS A 137 26.74 -44.59 -10.62
C CYS A 137 26.63 -43.41 -9.64
N ARG A 138 27.60 -42.92 -8.84
CA ARG A 138 29.08 -42.88 -8.79
C ARG A 138 29.44 -42.53 -7.30
N THR A 139 30.35 -43.21 -6.60
CA THR A 139 31.80 -42.89 -6.42
C THR A 139 32.05 -41.41 -6.11
N ASP A 140 32.80 -40.95 -5.12
CA ASP A 140 33.61 -41.52 -4.03
C ASP A 140 34.08 -40.29 -3.19
N THR A 141 34.29 -40.47 -1.88
CA THR A 141 35.48 -40.06 -1.08
C THR A 141 36.17 -38.71 -1.43
N GLN A 142 36.43 -37.79 -0.49
CA GLN A 142 36.98 -37.93 0.86
C GLN A 142 36.63 -36.70 1.72
#